data_AF-A0A0K1PRD3-F1
#
_entry.id   AF-A0A0K1PRD3-F1
#
_cell.length_a   1.000
_cell.length_b   1.000
_cell.length_c   1.000
_cell.angle_alpha   90.00
_cell.angle_beta   90.00
_cell.angle_gamma   90.00
#
_symmetry.space_group_name_H-M   'P 1'
#
loop_
_entity.id
_entity.type
_entity.pdbx_description
1 polymer ?
#
loop_
_entity_poly.entity_id
_entity_poly.type
_entity_poly.pdbx_seq_one_letter_code
_entity_poly.pdbx_strand_id
1 'polypeptide(L)'
;MKSPLATVKDTFGDKAKLVAELEKFTKNEDLWVSRLNENKGLAHVSNAKLVKLHATFTAVKEKFGTRAKMIDAICELEKRAKDEGFKSRLSAYPVPRLWDMYKASEKRSKPATKKTAAPKKAAAAPKKVAAPKKAAKPAAKKKKK
;
A
#
# COMPACT_ATOMS: atom_id res chain seq x y z
N MET A 1 13.11 -4.77 -17.41
CA MET A 1 13.34 -4.56 -15.97
C MET A 1 14.50 -5.44 -15.53
N LYS A 2 15.48 -4.87 -14.81
CA LYS A 2 16.62 -5.63 -14.27
C LYS A 2 16.12 -6.56 -13.16
N SER A 3 16.63 -7.79 -13.10
CA SER A 3 16.18 -8.75 -12.07
C SER A 3 16.59 -8.26 -10.68
N PRO A 4 15.83 -8.56 -9.62
CA PRO A 4 16.18 -8.12 -8.27
C PRO A 4 17.58 -8.58 -7.84
N LEU A 5 18.00 -9.79 -8.24
CA LEU A 5 19.34 -10.29 -8.00
C LEU A 5 20.41 -9.46 -8.73
N ALA A 6 20.15 -9.09 -9.98
CA ALA A 6 21.07 -8.26 -10.75
C ALA A 6 21.21 -6.86 -10.15
N THR A 7 20.13 -6.24 -9.67
CA THR A 7 20.20 -4.95 -8.94
C THR A 7 21.00 -5.08 -7.65
N VAL A 8 20.83 -6.16 -6.88
CA VAL A 8 21.64 -6.37 -5.66
C VAL A 8 23.14 -6.43 -6.02
N LYS A 9 23.49 -7.19 -7.06
CA LYS A 9 24.89 -7.35 -7.47
C LYS A 9 25.51 -6.07 -8.02
N ASP A 10 24.76 -5.34 -8.83
CA ASP A 10 25.22 -4.14 -9.51
C ASP A 10 25.37 -2.95 -8.55
N THR A 11 24.42 -2.78 -7.63
CA THR A 11 24.37 -1.61 -6.74
C THR A 11 25.04 -1.86 -5.39
N PHE A 12 24.95 -3.08 -4.86
CA PHE A 12 25.43 -3.42 -3.51
C PHE A 12 26.49 -4.52 -3.51
N GLY A 13 26.79 -5.17 -4.65
CA GLY A 13 27.66 -6.35 -4.73
C GLY A 13 26.98 -7.63 -4.27
N ASP A 14 26.48 -7.66 -3.03
CA ASP A 14 25.90 -8.85 -2.43
C ASP A 14 24.74 -8.55 -1.49
N LYS A 15 23.93 -9.58 -1.20
CA LYS A 15 22.79 -9.47 -0.27
C LYS A 15 23.24 -9.03 1.13
N ALA A 16 24.39 -9.52 1.60
CA ALA A 16 24.92 -9.17 2.91
C ALA A 16 25.20 -7.67 3.03
N LYS A 17 25.75 -7.04 1.98
CA LYS A 17 26.02 -5.60 1.94
C LYS A 17 24.72 -4.79 1.95
N LEU A 18 23.71 -5.21 1.17
CA LEU A 18 22.38 -4.61 1.21
C LEU A 18 21.73 -4.69 2.61
N VAL A 19 21.88 -5.83 3.29
CA VAL A 19 21.39 -5.99 4.66
C VAL A 19 22.15 -5.07 5.62
N ALA A 20 23.49 -5.00 5.52
CA ALA A 20 24.30 -4.10 6.36
C ALA A 20 23.94 -2.61 6.15
N GLU A 21 23.64 -2.19 4.92
CA GLU A 21 23.14 -0.83 4.67
C GLU A 21 21.75 -0.61 5.26
N LEU A 22 20.85 -1.58 5.14
CA LEU A 22 19.54 -1.53 5.77
C LEU A 22 19.62 -1.49 7.30
N GLU A 23 20.59 -2.19 7.91
CA GLU A 23 20.83 -2.14 9.36
C GLU A 23 21.26 -0.75 9.85
N LYS A 24 21.92 0.06 9.00
CA LYS A 24 22.19 1.47 9.34
C LYS A 24 20.89 2.26 9.47
N PHE A 25 19.88 1.95 8.65
CA PHE A 25 18.56 2.54 8.77
C PHE A 25 17.79 1.98 9.98
N THR A 26 17.95 0.69 10.32
CA THR A 26 17.25 0.11 11.49
C THR A 26 17.73 0.66 12.82
N LYS A 27 19.01 1.06 12.92
CA LYS A 27 19.58 1.72 14.10
C LYS A 27 19.13 3.18 14.24
N ASN A 28 18.64 3.79 13.17
CA ASN A 28 18.05 5.12 13.20
C ASN A 28 16.53 5.00 13.40
N GLU A 29 16.09 5.10 14.66
CA GLU A 29 14.67 5.12 15.10
C GLU A 29 13.79 6.15 14.35
N ASP A 30 14.43 7.13 13.70
CA ASP A 30 13.74 8.17 12.97
C ASP A 30 13.00 7.62 11.74
N LEU A 31 13.62 6.74 10.95
CA LEU A 31 13.02 6.14 9.74
C LEU A 31 12.56 4.71 9.95
N TRP A 32 13.04 4.04 11.00
CA TRP A 32 12.70 2.66 11.29
C TRP A 32 11.59 2.56 12.33
N VAL A 33 10.72 1.56 12.16
CA VAL A 33 9.78 1.14 13.20
C VAL A 33 10.12 -0.31 13.48
N SER A 34 10.53 -0.62 14.72
CA SER A 34 10.95 -1.97 15.10
C SER A 34 9.77 -2.94 15.01
N ARG A 35 9.65 -3.56 13.83
CA ARG A 35 8.71 -4.65 13.49
C ARG A 35 9.45 -5.85 12.92
N LEU A 36 10.76 -5.87 13.07
CA LEU A 36 11.57 -6.99 12.63
C LEU A 36 11.30 -8.16 13.55
N ASN A 37 11.10 -9.34 12.97
CA ASN A 37 11.07 -10.55 13.77
C ASN A 37 12.51 -10.88 14.18
N GLU A 38 12.79 -10.77 15.47
CA GLU A 38 14.12 -10.99 16.06
C GLU A 38 14.70 -12.36 15.68
N ASN A 39 13.85 -13.39 15.53
CA ASN A 39 14.28 -14.76 15.19
C ASN A 39 14.66 -14.94 13.71
N LYS A 40 14.21 -14.06 12.82
CA LYS A 40 14.39 -14.21 11.35
C LYS A 40 15.21 -13.09 10.73
N GLY A 41 15.33 -11.93 11.36
CA GLY A 41 16.16 -10.82 10.87
C GLY A 41 15.86 -10.37 9.44
N LEU A 42 16.73 -9.52 8.88
CA LEU A 42 16.63 -9.02 7.50
C LEU A 42 17.21 -10.01 6.46
N ALA A 43 18.11 -10.89 6.88
CA ALA A 43 18.76 -11.86 6.00
C ALA A 43 17.78 -12.88 5.38
N HIS A 44 16.67 -13.19 6.06
CA HIS A 44 15.66 -14.12 5.54
C HIS A 44 14.66 -13.47 4.57
N VAL A 45 14.71 -12.14 4.40
CA VAL A 45 13.84 -11.41 3.48
C VAL A 45 14.33 -11.59 2.03
N SER A 46 13.41 -11.66 1.07
CA SER A 46 13.77 -11.81 -0.35
C SER A 46 14.47 -10.56 -0.92
N ASN A 47 15.35 -10.76 -1.89
CA ASN A 47 16.14 -9.66 -2.48
C ASN A 47 15.27 -8.54 -3.06
N ALA A 48 14.15 -8.90 -3.70
CA ALA A 48 13.20 -7.92 -4.22
C ALA A 48 12.63 -6.99 -3.13
N LYS A 49 12.32 -7.56 -1.95
CA LYS A 49 11.82 -6.79 -0.81
C LYS A 49 12.91 -5.91 -0.22
N LEU A 50 14.14 -6.41 -0.08
CA LEU A 50 15.26 -5.64 0.43
C LEU A 50 15.61 -4.45 -0.47
N VAL A 51 15.65 -4.66 -1.80
CA VAL A 51 15.88 -3.58 -2.78
C VAL A 51 14.79 -2.51 -2.70
N LYS A 52 13.51 -2.94 -2.64
CA LYS A 52 12.39 -2.00 -2.49
C LYS A 52 12.45 -1.23 -1.17
N LEU A 53 12.82 -1.91 -0.09
CA LEU A 53 12.94 -1.32 1.24
C LEU A 53 14.02 -0.24 1.26
N HIS A 54 15.20 -0.56 0.74
CA HIS A 54 16.30 0.38 0.62
C HIS A 54 15.90 1.59 -0.22
N ALA A 55 15.40 1.37 -1.44
CA ALA A 55 14.96 2.45 -2.33
C ALA A 55 13.91 3.37 -1.68
N THR A 56 13.02 2.81 -0.86
CA THR A 56 12.00 3.61 -0.15
C THR A 56 12.62 4.43 0.97
N PHE A 57 13.54 3.86 1.76
CA PHE A 57 14.24 4.61 2.80
C PHE A 57 15.12 5.71 2.24
N THR A 58 15.85 5.44 1.16
CA THR A 58 16.63 6.47 0.45
C THR A 58 15.72 7.60 -0.03
N ALA A 59 14.64 7.29 -0.75
CA ALA A 59 13.72 8.31 -1.25
C ALA A 59 13.06 9.14 -0.15
N VAL A 60 12.71 8.53 0.98
CA VAL A 60 12.10 9.24 2.13
C VAL A 60 13.15 10.09 2.86
N LYS A 61 14.37 9.58 3.02
CA LYS A 61 15.48 10.34 3.59
C LYS A 61 15.85 11.55 2.74
N GLU A 62 15.87 11.41 1.42
CA GLU A 62 16.15 12.51 0.49
C GLU A 62 15.02 13.55 0.47
N LYS A 63 13.75 13.13 0.50
CA LYS A 63 12.61 14.06 0.40
C LYS A 63 12.21 14.72 1.70
N PHE A 64 12.18 13.98 2.80
CA PHE A 64 11.67 14.46 4.09
C PHE A 64 12.75 14.48 5.17
N GLY A 65 13.81 13.69 5.02
CA GLY A 65 14.78 13.43 6.07
C GLY A 65 14.24 12.46 7.11
N THR A 66 13.09 12.78 7.70
CA THR A 66 12.53 12.08 8.87
C THR A 66 11.12 11.54 8.68
N ARG A 67 10.73 10.52 9.46
CA ARG A 67 9.36 9.96 9.42
C ARG A 67 8.33 10.98 9.88
N ALA A 68 8.65 11.76 10.92
CA ALA A 68 7.75 12.78 11.44
C ALA A 68 7.35 13.80 10.36
N LYS A 69 8.32 14.31 9.59
CA LYS A 69 8.07 15.25 8.49
C LYS A 69 7.22 14.63 7.37
N MET A 70 7.41 13.35 7.07
CA MET A 70 6.55 12.64 6.11
C MET A 70 5.11 12.52 6.63
N ILE A 71 4.91 12.28 7.93
CA ILE A 71 3.57 12.23 8.53
C ILE A 71 2.90 13.60 8.43
N ASP A 72 3.62 14.68 8.76
CA ASP A 72 3.09 16.03 8.66
C ASP A 72 2.67 16.37 7.22
N ALA A 73 3.52 16.05 6.23
CA ALA A 73 3.19 16.23 4.81
C ALA A 73 1.94 15.42 4.37
N ILE A 74 1.75 14.20 4.88
CA ILE A 74 0.53 13.41 4.62
C ILE A 74 -0.69 14.10 5.24
N CYS A 75 -0.59 14.58 6.48
CA CYS A 75 -1.68 15.26 7.16
C CYS A 75 -2.08 16.58 6.46
N GLU A 76 -1.11 17.31 5.92
CA GLU A 76 -1.34 18.50 5.09
C GLU A 76 -2.08 18.15 3.80
N LEU A 77 -1.62 17.13 3.06
CA LEU A 77 -2.26 16.68 1.81
C LEU A 77 -3.68 16.15 2.03
N GLU A 78 -3.91 15.47 3.15
CA GLU A 78 -5.23 14.95 3.53
C GLU A 78 -6.14 16.02 4.15
N LYS A 79 -5.67 17.28 4.28
CA LYS A 79 -6.37 18.40 4.94
C LYS A 79 -6.83 18.05 6.37
N ARG A 80 -6.07 17.18 7.03
CA ARG A 80 -6.31 16.66 8.39
C ARG A 80 -5.16 16.99 9.35
N ALA A 81 -4.45 18.08 9.10
CA ALA A 81 -3.31 18.55 9.91
C ALA A 81 -3.63 18.70 11.41
N LYS A 82 -4.88 19.00 11.76
CA LYS A 82 -5.33 19.20 13.15
C LYS A 82 -5.86 17.93 13.83
N ASP A 83 -5.92 16.81 13.11
CA ASP A 83 -6.43 15.54 13.64
C ASP A 83 -5.29 14.76 14.32
N GLU A 84 -5.16 14.94 15.63
CA GLU A 84 -4.15 14.26 16.45
C GLU A 84 -4.32 12.74 16.45
N GLY A 85 -5.57 12.26 16.42
CA GLY A 85 -5.88 10.83 16.33
C GLY A 85 -5.37 10.23 15.03
N PHE A 86 -5.52 10.95 13.92
CA PHE A 86 -4.96 10.56 12.63
C PHE A 86 -3.43 10.56 12.64
N LYS A 87 -2.79 11.60 13.18
CA LYS A 87 -1.32 11.67 13.32
C LYS A 87 -0.77 10.51 14.17
N SER A 88 -1.43 10.19 15.27
CA SER A 88 -1.08 9.06 16.14
C SER A 88 -1.19 7.71 15.42
N ARG A 89 -2.23 7.52 14.60
CA ARG A 89 -2.36 6.29 13.78
C ARG A 89 -1.26 6.19 12.72
N LEU A 90 -0.86 7.31 12.13
CA LEU A 90 0.22 7.34 11.13
C LEU A 90 1.60 7.06 11.75
N SER A 91 1.85 7.51 12.99
CA SER A 91 3.13 7.26 13.67
C SER A 91 3.40 5.77 13.92
N ALA A 92 2.34 4.97 14.04
CA ALA A 92 2.41 3.52 14.16
C ALA A 92 2.68 2.79 12.84
N TYR A 93 2.55 3.45 11.68
CA TYR A 93 2.79 2.81 10.40
C TYR A 93 4.27 2.80 10.02
N PRO A 94 4.77 1.71 9.42
CA PRO A 94 6.13 1.67 8.91
C PRO A 94 6.27 2.57 7.68
N VAL A 95 7.46 3.15 7.49
CA VAL A 95 7.74 4.11 6.41
C VAL A 95 7.31 3.65 5.01
N PRO A 96 7.49 2.37 4.59
CA PRO A 96 6.98 1.93 3.29
C PRO A 96 5.47 2.14 3.10
N ARG A 97 4.67 1.94 4.16
CA ARG A 97 3.22 2.17 4.12
C ARG A 97 2.90 3.66 4.02
N LEU A 98 3.58 4.48 4.82
CA LEU A 98 3.43 5.93 4.80
C LEU A 98 3.83 6.51 3.43
N TRP A 99 4.89 6.01 2.82
CA TRP A 99 5.33 6.43 1.49
C TRP A 99 4.29 6.13 0.40
N ASP A 100 3.64 4.95 0.47
CA ASP A 100 2.55 4.63 -0.45
C ASP A 100 1.31 5.51 -0.22
N MET A 101 1.00 5.84 1.04
CA MET A 101 -0.07 6.81 1.36
C MET A 101 0.26 8.20 0.83
N TYR A 102 1.46 8.72 1.10
CA TYR A 102 1.91 10.02 0.59
C TYR A 102 1.77 10.11 -0.93
N LYS A 103 2.27 9.12 -1.69
CA LYS A 103 2.14 9.12 -3.15
C LYS A 103 0.68 9.07 -3.62
N ALA A 104 -0.20 8.39 -2.88
CA ALA A 104 -1.62 8.35 -3.20
C ALA A 104 -2.30 9.70 -2.92
N SER A 105 -2.02 10.32 -1.78
CA SER A 105 -2.54 11.64 -1.41
C SER A 105 -2.00 12.74 -2.34
N GLU A 106 -0.72 12.69 -2.71
CA GLU A 106 -0.11 13.60 -3.69
C GLU A 106 -0.80 13.50 -5.06
N LYS A 107 -1.07 12.27 -5.54
CA LYS A 107 -1.78 12.05 -6.80
C LYS A 107 -3.23 12.55 -6.76
N ARG A 108 -3.90 12.47 -5.61
CA ARG A 108 -5.26 12.99 -5.41
C ARG A 108 -5.30 14.50 -5.26
N SER A 109 -4.27 15.08 -4.64
CA SER A 109 -4.15 16.51 -4.42
C SER A 109 -3.73 17.25 -5.68
N LYS A 110 -3.02 16.61 -6.61
CA LYS A 110 -2.75 17.19 -7.93
C LYS A 110 -4.07 17.23 -8.72
N PRO A 111 -4.50 18.41 -9.22
CA PRO A 111 -5.67 18.48 -10.07
C PRO A 111 -5.43 17.56 -11.27
N ALA A 112 -6.36 16.66 -11.53
CA ALA A 112 -6.28 15.76 -12.66
C ALA A 112 -6.21 16.59 -13.93
N THR A 113 -5.00 16.79 -14.48
CA THR A 113 -4.87 17.00 -15.92
C THR A 113 -5.50 15.76 -16.55
N LYS A 114 -6.73 15.95 -17.02
CA LYS A 114 -7.57 14.95 -17.67
C LYS A 114 -6.77 14.31 -18.81
N LYS A 115 -6.01 13.25 -18.51
CA LYS A 115 -5.69 12.23 -19.51
C LYS A 115 -6.98 11.47 -19.72
N THR A 116 -7.70 11.93 -20.75
CA THR A 116 -8.71 11.21 -21.51
C THR A 116 -8.32 9.73 -21.67
N ALA A 117 -8.79 8.90 -20.74
CA ALA A 117 -9.03 7.50 -21.01
C ALA A 117 -10.53 7.41 -21.29
N ALA A 118 -10.86 7.29 -22.57
CA ALA A 118 -12.21 7.15 -23.08
C ALA A 118 -13.04 6.14 -22.26
N PRO A 119 -14.35 6.40 -22.04
CA PRO A 119 -15.23 5.41 -21.45
C PRO A 119 -15.24 4.20 -22.38
N LYS A 120 -14.70 3.07 -21.93
CA LYS A 120 -14.97 1.78 -22.57
C LYS A 120 -16.47 1.55 -22.45
N LYS A 121 -17.15 1.87 -23.55
CA LYS A 121 -18.43 1.38 -24.05
C LYS A 121 -18.96 0.22 -23.20
N ALA A 122 -20.11 0.46 -22.58
CA ALA A 122 -20.96 -0.55 -21.99
C ALA A 122 -21.02 -1.80 -22.89
N ALA A 123 -20.35 -2.86 -22.46
CA ALA A 123 -20.62 -4.20 -22.95
C ALA A 123 -21.87 -4.67 -22.22
N ALA A 124 -22.93 -4.85 -23.00
CA ALA A 124 -24.25 -5.29 -22.59
C ALA A 124 -24.19 -6.45 -21.59
N ALA A 125 -24.92 -6.31 -20.48
CA ALA A 125 -25.30 -7.44 -19.66
C ALA A 125 -26.06 -8.46 -20.52
N PRO A 126 -25.63 -9.74 -20.59
CA PRO A 126 -26.47 -10.77 -21.19
C PRO A 126 -27.72 -10.91 -20.32
N LYS A 127 -28.87 -10.68 -20.96
CA LYS A 127 -30.21 -10.90 -20.42
C LYS A 127 -30.26 -12.24 -19.70
N LYS A 128 -30.48 -12.21 -18.39
CA LYS A 128 -30.81 -13.40 -17.60
C LYS A 128 -32.10 -13.98 -18.18
N VAL A 129 -31.93 -15.14 -18.80
CA VAL A 129 -32.97 -15.93 -19.47
C VAL A 129 -34.13 -16.15 -18.50
N ALA A 130 -35.34 -15.99 -19.03
CA ALA A 130 -36.61 -16.12 -18.35
C ALA A 130 -36.75 -17.48 -17.62
N ALA A 131 -37.05 -17.42 -16.32
CA ALA A 131 -37.75 -18.52 -15.66
C ALA A 131 -39.25 -18.28 -15.85
N PRO A 132 -40.00 -19.18 -16.52
CA PRO A 132 -41.43 -19.02 -16.69
C PRO A 132 -42.13 -19.26 -15.34
N LYS A 133 -42.67 -18.19 -14.75
CA LYS A 133 -43.70 -18.28 -13.72
C LYS A 133 -44.96 -18.88 -14.36
N LYS A 134 -45.16 -20.18 -14.19
CA LYS A 134 -46.47 -20.81 -14.44
C LYS A 134 -47.36 -20.55 -13.23
N ALA A 135 -48.37 -19.72 -13.43
CA ALA A 135 -49.46 -19.47 -12.50
C ALA A 135 -50.57 -20.54 -12.63
N ALA A 136 -51.47 -20.53 -11.64
CA ALA A 136 -52.78 -21.23 -11.48
C ALA A 136 -52.72 -22.60 -10.76
N LYS A 137 -53.09 -22.74 -9.46
CA LYS A 137 -54.39 -22.60 -8.72
C LYS A 137 -55.02 -24.00 -8.48
N PRO A 138 -55.96 -24.24 -7.52
CA PRO A 138 -56.18 -23.69 -6.17
C PRO A 138 -56.62 -24.76 -5.10
N ALA A 139 -56.85 -24.30 -3.85
CA ALA A 139 -57.86 -24.77 -2.88
C ALA A 139 -57.59 -25.90 -1.83
N ALA A 140 -58.01 -25.56 -0.60
CA ALA A 140 -58.71 -26.39 0.43
C ALA A 140 -57.94 -27.03 1.62
N LYS A 141 -58.07 -26.36 2.77
CA LYS A 141 -58.52 -26.85 4.11
C LYS A 141 -58.21 -28.31 4.54
N LYS A 142 -57.50 -28.50 5.69
CA LYS A 142 -58.05 -28.96 7.00
C LYS A 142 -56.96 -29.40 8.02
N LYS A 143 -57.06 -28.85 9.24
CA LYS A 143 -56.91 -29.44 10.60
C LYS A 143 -56.17 -30.79 10.79
N LYS A 144 -55.16 -30.77 11.67
CA LYS A 144 -54.97 -31.52 12.96
C LYS A 144 -53.49 -31.36 13.35
N LYS A 145 -53.11 -31.04 14.58
CA LYS A 145 -53.42 -31.71 15.83
C LYS A 145 -53.35 -30.72 16.99
#